data_AF-A0A1I2GL04-F1
#
_entry.id   AF-A0A1I2GL04-F1
#
_cell.length_a   1.000
_cell.length_b   1.000
_cell.length_c   1.000
_cell.angle_alpha   90.00
_cell.angle_beta   90.00
_cell.angle_gamma   90.00
#
_symmetry.space_group_name_H-M   'P 1'
#
loop_
_entity.id
_entity.type
_entity.pdbx_description
1 polymer ?
#
loop_
_entity_poly.entity_id
_entity_poly.type
_entity_poly.pdbx_seq_one_letter_code
_entity_poly.pdbx_strand_id
1 'polypeptide(L)'
;MTVQTELENWLHEEVGPTYDAIKADPARALTPNQVRDTLADLHANHKSDRQTGISHAIEPARRVEAGLESLASVDKAEGLNSAEAIAFFLAEAEATGDPGFIADARKTAARARLMYGIK
;
A
#
# COMPACT_ATOMS: atom_id res chain seq x y z
N MET A 1 8.77 16.62 -24.45
CA MET A 1 10.10 16.61 -25.11
C MET A 1 11.08 15.66 -24.41
N THR A 2 10.95 15.38 -23.11
CA THR A 2 11.86 14.47 -22.38
C THR A 2 11.79 13.02 -22.83
N VAL A 3 10.59 12.46 -23.01
CA VAL A 3 10.39 11.05 -23.42
C VAL A 3 11.03 10.72 -24.77
N GLN A 4 11.08 11.69 -25.69
CA GLN A 4 11.70 11.49 -27.00
C GLN A 4 13.22 11.41 -26.87
N THR A 5 13.83 12.31 -26.10
CA THR A 5 15.28 12.32 -25.84
C THR A 5 15.70 11.08 -25.04
N GLU A 6 14.90 10.62 -24.08
CA GLU A 6 15.16 9.39 -23.32
C GLU A 6 15.10 8.15 -24.23
N LEU A 7 14.14 8.09 -25.14
CA LEU A 7 14.04 7.01 -26.12
C LEU A 7 15.23 7.01 -27.09
N GLU A 8 15.61 8.17 -27.62
CA GLU A 8 16.74 8.30 -28.53
C GLU A 8 18.06 7.88 -27.87
N ASN A 9 18.28 8.30 -26.62
CA ASN A 9 19.44 7.87 -25.83
C ASN A 9 19.42 6.36 -25.61
N TRP A 10 18.29 5.78 -25.21
CA TRP A 10 18.19 4.33 -25.00
C TRP A 10 18.45 3.54 -26.30
N LEU A 11 17.93 4.01 -27.43
CA LEU A 11 18.19 3.37 -28.72
C LEU A 11 19.67 3.40 -29.09
N HIS A 12 20.35 4.53 -28.84
CA HIS A 12 21.76 4.69 -29.17
C HIS A 12 22.67 3.88 -28.25
N GLU A 13 22.41 3.91 -26.94
CA GLU A 13 23.29 3.31 -25.93
C GLU A 13 23.05 1.80 -25.75
N GLU A 14 21.81 1.32 -25.89
CA GLU A 14 21.47 -0.08 -25.59
C GLU A 14 21.15 -0.88 -26.85
N VAL A 15 20.24 -0.38 -27.70
CA VAL A 15 19.72 -1.14 -28.84
C VAL A 15 20.75 -1.23 -29.97
N GLY A 16 21.39 -0.13 -30.32
CA GLY A 16 22.40 -0.07 -31.38
C GLY A 16 23.54 -1.08 -31.18
N PRO A 17 24.26 -1.03 -30.04
CA PRO A 17 25.35 -1.95 -29.76
C PRO A 17 24.91 -3.42 -29.71
N THR A 18 23.74 -3.70 -29.15
CA THR A 18 23.20 -5.07 -29.10
C THR A 18 22.90 -5.60 -30.50
N TYR A 19 22.32 -4.77 -31.36
CA TYR A 19 22.04 -5.13 -32.75
C TYR A 19 23.33 -5.37 -33.55
N ASP A 20 24.32 -4.49 -33.41
CA ASP A 20 25.62 -4.65 -34.06
C ASP A 20 26.33 -5.93 -33.61
N ALA A 21 26.23 -6.29 -32.33
CA ALA A 21 26.78 -7.54 -31.80
C ALA A 21 26.07 -8.78 -32.38
N ILE A 22 24.74 -8.76 -32.51
CA ILE A 22 23.97 -9.86 -33.15
C ILE A 22 24.30 -9.95 -34.64
N LYS A 23 24.48 -8.80 -35.31
CA LYS A 23 24.87 -8.75 -36.72
C LYS A 23 26.27 -9.32 -36.95
N ALA A 24 27.22 -9.02 -36.05
CA ALA A 24 28.57 -9.55 -36.10
C ALA A 24 28.64 -11.05 -35.75
N ASP A 25 27.74 -11.53 -34.89
CA ASP A 25 27.68 -12.90 -34.42
C ASP A 25 26.21 -13.36 -34.26
N PRO A 26 25.62 -13.93 -35.33
CA PRO A 26 24.23 -14.35 -35.32
C PRO A 26 23.89 -15.42 -34.29
N ALA A 27 24.88 -16.14 -33.75
CA ALA A 27 24.66 -17.13 -32.70
C ALA A 27 24.24 -16.50 -31.37
N ARG A 28 24.41 -15.18 -31.20
CA ARG A 28 23.91 -14.43 -30.03
C ARG A 28 22.41 -14.21 -30.03
N ALA A 29 21.73 -14.45 -31.17
CA ALA A 29 20.29 -14.25 -31.26
C ALA A 29 19.54 -15.24 -30.37
N LEU A 30 18.61 -14.73 -29.56
CA LEU A 30 17.70 -15.57 -28.80
C LEU A 30 16.65 -16.20 -29.72
N THR A 31 16.35 -17.47 -29.48
CA THR A 31 15.24 -18.14 -30.16
C THR A 31 13.90 -17.64 -29.62
N PRO A 32 12.82 -17.69 -30.42
CA PRO A 32 11.48 -17.31 -29.95
C PRO A 32 11.02 -18.10 -28.70
N ASN A 33 11.48 -19.33 -28.53
CA ASN A 33 11.12 -20.14 -27.35
C ASN A 33 11.82 -19.64 -26.09
N GLN A 34 13.12 -19.32 -26.15
CA GLN A 34 13.84 -18.73 -25.02
C GLN A 34 13.21 -17.41 -24.56
N VAL A 35 12.75 -16.58 -25.51
CA VAL A 35 12.02 -15.34 -25.19
C VAL A 35 10.70 -15.66 -24.48
N ARG A 36 9.93 -16.63 -24.97
CA ARG A 36 8.65 -17.03 -24.34
C ARG A 36 8.85 -17.59 -22.93
N ASP A 37 9.85 -18.44 -22.75
CA ASP A 37 10.17 -19.03 -21.45
C ASP A 37 10.57 -17.94 -20.45
N THR A 38 11.42 -16.99 -20.86
CA THR A 38 11.84 -15.86 -20.03
C THR A 38 10.64 -14.97 -19.64
N LEU A 39 9.74 -14.70 -20.59
CA LEU A 39 8.52 -13.92 -20.31
C LEU A 39 7.56 -14.67 -19.38
N ALA A 40 7.44 -15.99 -19.53
CA ALA A 40 6.64 -16.82 -18.64
C ALA A 40 7.18 -16.77 -17.21
N ASP A 41 8.49 -16.86 -17.02
CA ASP A 41 9.15 -16.75 -15.72
C ASP A 41 8.96 -15.35 -15.10
N LEU A 42 9.15 -14.28 -15.87
CA LEU A 42 8.91 -12.91 -15.40
C LEU A 42 7.45 -12.69 -14.98
N HIS A 43 6.50 -13.21 -15.75
CA HIS A 43 5.08 -13.14 -15.41
C HIS A 43 4.74 -13.96 -14.16
N ALA A 44 5.33 -15.13 -14.00
CA ALA A 44 5.15 -15.96 -12.81
C ALA A 44 5.68 -15.25 -11.56
N ASN A 45 6.85 -14.62 -11.64
CA ASN A 45 7.45 -13.84 -10.55
C ASN A 45 6.57 -12.65 -10.16
N HIS A 46 6.12 -11.85 -11.14
CA HIS A 46 5.24 -10.71 -10.85
C HIS A 46 3.89 -11.14 -10.25
N LYS A 47 3.35 -12.29 -10.68
CA LYS A 47 2.14 -12.88 -10.07
C LYS A 47 2.41 -13.29 -8.63
N SER A 48 3.57 -13.87 -8.34
CA SER A 48 4.00 -14.24 -6.99
C SER A 48 4.13 -13.02 -6.08
N ASP A 49 4.76 -11.94 -6.56
CA ASP A 49 4.91 -10.69 -5.81
C ASP A 49 3.56 -10.06 -5.49
N ARG A 50 2.65 -10.02 -6.48
CA ARG A 50 1.29 -9.55 -6.29
C ARG A 50 0.52 -10.42 -5.29
N GLN A 51 0.65 -11.74 -5.38
CA GLN A 51 0.03 -12.68 -4.44
C GLN A 51 0.56 -12.49 -3.01
N THR A 52 1.85 -12.19 -2.88
CA THR A 52 2.50 -11.88 -1.61
C THR A 52 1.95 -10.58 -1.04
N GLY A 53 1.84 -9.52 -1.85
CA GLY A 53 1.24 -8.25 -1.45
C GLY A 53 -0.23 -8.40 -1.01
N ILE A 54 -1.02 -9.19 -1.74
CA ILE A 54 -2.41 -9.49 -1.38
C ILE A 54 -2.48 -10.27 -0.06
N SER A 55 -1.63 -11.28 0.12
CA SER A 55 -1.60 -12.08 1.34
C SER A 55 -1.24 -11.23 2.56
N HIS A 56 -0.25 -10.35 2.42
CA HIS A 56 0.12 -9.39 3.46
C HIS A 56 -1.02 -8.40 3.78
N ALA A 57 -1.74 -7.91 2.77
CA ALA A 57 -2.86 -6.99 2.96
C ALA A 57 -4.08 -7.65 3.63
N ILE A 58 -4.27 -8.96 3.45
CA ILE A 58 -5.40 -9.72 4.01
C ILE A 58 -5.07 -10.30 5.40
N GLU A 59 -3.80 -10.48 5.74
CA GLU A 59 -3.38 -11.06 7.03
C GLU A 59 -3.94 -10.34 8.28
N PRO A 60 -4.08 -8.99 8.31
CA PRO A 60 -4.75 -8.31 9.41
C PRO A 60 -6.21 -8.76 9.57
N ALA A 61 -6.94 -8.90 8.46
CA ALA A 61 -8.33 -9.37 8.48
C ALA A 61 -8.44 -10.82 8.96
N ARG A 62 -7.50 -11.69 8.57
CA ARG A 62 -7.45 -13.08 9.05
C ARG A 62 -7.16 -13.19 10.54
N ARG A 63 -6.25 -12.38 11.07
CA ARG A 63 -5.96 -12.35 12.51
C ARG A 63 -7.16 -11.88 13.31
N VAL A 64 -7.93 -10.94 12.77
CA VAL A 64 -9.22 -10.52 13.32
C VAL A 64 -10.24 -11.67 13.32
N GLU A 65 -10.44 -12.35 12.19
CA GLU A 65 -11.37 -13.47 12.06
C GLU A 65 -10.98 -14.65 12.97
N ALA A 66 -9.69 -14.88 13.16
CA ALA A 66 -9.15 -15.90 14.06
C ALA A 66 -9.23 -15.50 15.55
N GLY A 67 -9.71 -14.29 15.87
CA GLY A 67 -9.76 -13.77 17.24
C GLY A 67 -8.39 -13.49 17.86
N LEU A 68 -7.33 -13.49 17.05
CA LEU A 68 -5.96 -13.15 17.45
C LEU A 68 -5.74 -11.63 17.54
N GLU A 69 -6.53 -10.86 16.80
CA GLU A 69 -6.60 -9.40 16.87
C GLU A 69 -8.07 -8.95 16.97
N SER A 70 -8.33 -7.81 17.60
CA SER A 70 -9.68 -7.22 17.64
C SER A 70 -9.77 -6.08 16.63
N LEU A 71 -10.89 -5.93 15.90
CA LEU A 71 -11.15 -4.72 15.09
C LEU A 71 -11.17 -3.42 15.93
N ALA A 72 -11.24 -3.55 17.25
CA ALA A 72 -11.12 -2.45 18.20
C ALA A 72 -9.66 -2.15 18.61
N SER A 73 -8.66 -2.64 17.86
CA SER A 73 -7.23 -2.53 18.23
C SER A 73 -6.56 -1.17 17.90
N VAL A 74 -7.34 -0.10 17.88
CA VAL A 74 -6.87 1.21 18.30
C VAL A 74 -7.93 1.68 19.29
N ASP A 75 -7.60 1.75 20.58
CA ASP A 75 -8.51 2.37 21.53
C ASP A 75 -8.76 3.77 21.00
N LYS A 76 -10.01 4.10 20.64
CA LYS A 76 -10.34 5.38 19.99
C LYS A 76 -9.88 6.57 20.85
N ALA A 77 -9.72 6.37 22.16
CA ALA A 77 -9.14 7.35 23.06
C ALA A 77 -7.65 7.66 22.78
N GLU A 78 -6.86 6.71 22.28
CA GLU A 78 -5.43 6.89 21.96
C GLU A 78 -5.20 7.91 20.82
N GLY A 79 -6.16 8.03 19.89
CA GLY A 79 -6.10 9.02 18.81
C GLY A 79 -6.43 10.45 19.25
N LEU A 80 -6.95 10.64 20.46
CA LEU A 80 -7.45 11.91 20.98
C LEU A 80 -6.45 12.55 21.96
N ASN A 81 -5.22 12.74 21.51
CA ASN A 81 -4.08 13.18 22.32
C ASN A 81 -4.00 14.69 22.58
N SER A 82 -5.00 15.47 22.15
CA SER A 82 -5.05 16.92 22.33
C SER A 82 -6.48 17.40 22.59
N ALA A 83 -6.60 18.55 23.26
CA ALA A 83 -7.91 19.17 23.52
C ALA A 83 -8.66 19.51 22.22
N GLU A 84 -7.93 19.90 21.17
CA GLU A 84 -8.47 20.22 19.86
C GLU A 84 -9.03 18.98 19.16
N ALA A 85 -8.29 17.86 19.17
CA ALA A 85 -8.75 16.59 18.61
C ALA A 85 -10.02 16.09 19.33
N ILE A 86 -10.06 16.24 20.66
CA ILE A 86 -11.24 15.89 21.47
C ILE A 86 -12.44 16.78 21.09
N ALA A 87 -12.24 18.10 20.95
CA ALA A 87 -13.31 19.03 20.60
C ALA A 87 -13.86 18.77 19.19
N PHE A 88 -12.97 18.54 18.21
CA PHE A 88 -13.35 18.19 16.85
C PHE A 88 -14.16 16.89 16.79
N PHE A 89 -13.70 15.84 17.49
CA PHE A 89 -14.39 14.55 17.56
C PHE A 89 -15.80 14.66 18.19
N LEU A 90 -15.95 15.46 19.24
CA LEU A 90 -17.26 15.71 19.85
C LEU A 90 -18.18 16.52 18.93
N ALA A 91 -17.66 17.52 18.23
CA ALA A 91 -18.42 18.30 17.27
C ALA A 91 -18.90 17.45 16.07
N GLU A 92 -18.05 16.55 15.58
CA GLU A 92 -18.42 15.59 14.53
C GLU A 92 -19.51 14.63 15.03
N ALA A 93 -19.39 14.14 16.25
CA ALA A 93 -20.42 13.30 16.86
C ALA A 93 -21.75 14.03 17.03
N GLU A 94 -21.74 15.29 17.48
CA GLU A 94 -22.95 16.10 17.60
C GLU A 94 -23.59 16.39 16.22
N ALA A 95 -22.78 16.58 15.17
CA ALA A 95 -23.26 16.78 13.81
C ALA A 95 -24.01 15.56 13.24
N THR A 96 -23.75 14.34 13.72
CA THR A 96 -24.49 13.14 13.29
C THR A 96 -25.93 13.10 13.77
N GLY A 97 -26.27 13.81 14.87
CA GLY A 97 -27.59 13.78 15.48
C GLY A 97 -27.99 12.44 16.12
N ASP A 98 -27.11 11.43 16.16
CA ASP A 98 -27.38 10.13 16.76
C ASP A 98 -27.06 10.15 18.28
N PRO A 99 -28.06 10.03 19.16
CA PRO A 99 -27.84 10.07 20.61
C PRO A 99 -26.97 8.91 21.12
N GLY A 100 -26.98 7.74 20.48
CA GLY A 100 -26.12 6.62 20.84
C GLY A 100 -24.65 6.94 20.56
N PHE A 101 -24.38 7.42 19.35
CA PHE A 101 -23.04 7.85 18.94
C PHE A 101 -22.49 8.99 19.79
N ILE A 102 -23.32 9.99 20.12
CA ILE A 102 -22.93 11.12 20.98
C ILE A 102 -22.55 10.65 22.39
N ALA A 103 -23.31 9.71 22.97
CA ALA A 103 -23.02 9.18 24.30
C ALA A 103 -21.68 8.42 24.33
N ASP A 104 -21.40 7.62 23.31
CA ASP A 104 -20.16 6.85 23.22
C ASP A 104 -18.95 7.74 22.88
N ALA A 105 -19.14 8.78 22.07
CA ALA A 105 -18.12 9.79 21.81
C ALA A 105 -17.72 10.53 23.11
N ARG A 106 -18.69 10.88 23.96
CA ARG A 106 -18.42 11.50 25.27
C ARG A 106 -17.65 10.59 26.23
N LYS A 107 -17.98 9.29 26.29
CA LYS A 107 -17.22 8.31 27.08
C LYS A 107 -15.77 8.20 26.58
N THR A 108 -15.58 8.14 25.27
CA THR A 108 -14.27 8.06 24.62
C THR A 108 -13.42 9.30 24.91
N ALA A 109 -14.02 10.50 24.78
CA ALA A 109 -13.37 11.77 25.10
C ALA A 109 -12.98 11.88 26.58
N ALA A 110 -13.83 11.43 27.50
CA ALA A 110 -13.52 11.41 28.94
C ALA A 110 -12.32 10.50 29.24
N ARG A 111 -12.25 9.33 28.59
CA ARG A 111 -11.13 8.41 28.72
C ARG A 111 -9.83 9.00 28.16
N ALA A 112 -9.87 9.66 26.99
CA ALA A 112 -8.73 10.34 26.42
C ALA A 112 -8.19 11.47 27.31
N ARG A 113 -9.10 12.28 27.90
CA ARG A 113 -8.72 13.32 28.88
C ARG A 113 -7.99 12.74 30.09
N LEU A 114 -8.47 11.62 30.64
CA LEU A 114 -7.82 10.92 31.74
C LEU A 114 -6.46 10.34 31.32
N MET A 115 -6.37 9.77 30.12
CA MET A 115 -5.15 9.15 29.59
C MET A 115 -4.02 10.17 29.35
N TYR A 116 -4.36 11.36 28.84
CA TYR A 116 -3.37 12.38 28.46
C TYR A 116 -3.29 13.57 29.44
N GLY A 117 -4.06 13.55 30.54
CA GLY A 117 -4.07 14.63 31.53
C GLY A 117 -4.62 15.96 31.00
N ILE A 118 -5.49 15.91 29.99
CA ILE A 118 -6.07 17.08 29.32
C ILE A 118 -7.26 17.57 30.15
N LYS A 119 -7.21 18.84 30.56
CA LYS A 119 -8.27 19.49 31.34
C LYS A 119 -9.40 20.03 30.47
#